data_AF-A0A662SKA6-F1
#
_entry.id   AF-A0A662SKA6-F1
#
_cell.length_a   1.000
_cell.length_b   1.000
_cell.length_c   1.000
_cell.angle_alpha   90.00
_cell.angle_beta   90.00
_cell.angle_gamma   90.00
#
_symmetry.space_group_name_H-M   'P 1'
#
loop_
_entity.id
_entity.type
_entity.pdbx_description
1 polymer ?
#
loop_
_entity_poly.entity_id
_entity_poly.type
_entity_poly.pdbx_seq_one_letter_code
_entity_poly.pdbx_strand_id
1 'polypeptide(L)'
;TITIAPETGSWRIKLAINKPMENNEIINVAKDLKDAGIRKLKTYFILGFPFEKQEDVKESAELASDLSSTGLDVEASVSQFIPKPHTPFQRLPLERPEIYREKVKIFELISGIRVKATHPGRNFVQAVISLGNEKIGDVLISASLGPYQASHYKETAREHGVSLDYVYEKNRALPWIKAVNTGVKRDYLEEEVRKSERFELTPSCNVACTDCGICPIRS
;
A
#
# COMPACT_ATOMS: atom_id res chain seq x y z
N THR A 1 23.31 6.17 -3.85
CA THR A 1 22.13 5.74 -3.06
C THR A 1 21.30 4.84 -3.94
N ILE A 2 20.96 3.65 -3.45
CA ILE A 2 20.05 2.73 -4.15
C ILE A 2 18.78 2.60 -3.32
N THR A 3 17.68 2.23 -3.99
CA THR A 3 16.38 2.04 -3.36
C THR A 3 15.92 0.60 -3.55
N ILE A 4 15.41 -0.01 -2.48
CA ILE A 4 14.70 -1.28 -2.52
C ILE A 4 13.29 -1.11 -1.94
N ALA A 5 12.33 -1.91 -2.39
CA ALA A 5 10.95 -1.84 -1.93
C ALA A 5 10.48 -3.24 -1.47
N PRO A 6 10.80 -3.64 -0.22
CA PRO A 6 10.29 -4.87 0.36
C PRO A 6 8.77 -4.82 0.57
N GLU A 7 8.20 -3.62 0.74
CA GLU A 7 6.81 -3.33 1.12
C GLU A 7 6.46 -3.78 2.54
N THR A 8 6.82 -4.99 2.92
CA THR A 8 6.62 -5.56 4.26
C THR A 8 7.75 -6.56 4.55
N GLY A 9 8.07 -6.78 5.83
CA GLY A 9 8.92 -7.88 6.27
C GLY A 9 8.14 -9.13 6.64
N SER A 10 6.81 -9.05 6.73
CA SER A 10 5.96 -10.18 7.10
C SER A 10 5.74 -11.13 5.94
N TRP A 11 6.06 -12.41 6.14
CA TRP A 11 5.78 -13.44 5.14
C TRP A 11 4.27 -13.54 4.86
N ARG A 12 3.45 -13.47 5.91
CA ARG A 12 2.00 -13.57 5.78
C ARG A 12 1.43 -12.44 4.92
N ILE A 13 1.91 -11.21 5.10
CA ILE A 13 1.47 -10.08 4.28
C ILE A 13 2.04 -10.14 2.87
N LYS A 14 3.27 -10.65 2.68
CA LYS A 14 3.82 -10.94 1.35
C LYS A 14 2.94 -11.91 0.56
N LEU A 15 2.44 -12.96 1.20
CA LEU A 15 1.48 -13.87 0.60
C LEU A 15 0.15 -13.14 0.29
N ALA A 16 -0.36 -12.35 1.24
CA ALA A 16 -1.62 -11.61 1.07
C ALA A 16 -1.59 -10.67 -0.15
N ILE A 17 -0.46 -10.01 -0.42
CA ILE A 17 -0.31 -9.06 -1.54
C ILE A 17 0.29 -9.71 -2.80
N ASN A 18 0.45 -11.03 -2.80
CA ASN A 18 1.02 -11.82 -3.89
C ASN A 18 2.46 -11.40 -4.29
N LYS A 19 3.30 -11.10 -3.30
CA LYS A 19 4.72 -10.72 -3.46
C LYS A 19 5.65 -11.57 -2.57
N PRO A 20 5.79 -12.87 -2.87
CA PRO A 20 6.51 -13.83 -2.02
C PRO A 20 8.04 -13.71 -2.17
N MET A 21 8.61 -12.58 -1.75
CA MET A 21 10.07 -12.35 -1.74
C MET A 21 10.63 -12.67 -0.36
N GLU A 22 11.65 -13.52 -0.22
CA GLU A 22 12.15 -13.87 1.11
C GLU A 22 12.97 -12.73 1.73
N ASN A 23 12.89 -12.56 3.05
CA ASN A 23 13.68 -11.53 3.75
C ASN A 23 15.19 -11.71 3.53
N ASN A 24 15.65 -12.97 3.51
CA ASN A 24 17.05 -13.29 3.29
C ASN A 24 17.56 -12.86 1.91
N GLU A 25 16.74 -12.98 0.86
CA GLU A 25 17.10 -12.49 -0.48
C GLU A 25 17.30 -10.97 -0.48
N ILE A 26 16.41 -10.24 0.20
CA ILE A 26 16.46 -8.78 0.31
C ILE A 26 17.72 -8.34 1.09
N ILE A 27 18.04 -9.05 2.17
CA ILE A 27 19.24 -8.82 2.98
C ILE A 27 20.51 -9.14 2.18
N ASN A 28 20.52 -10.22 1.39
CA ASN A 28 21.66 -10.56 0.54
C ASN A 28 21.90 -9.50 -0.53
N VAL A 29 20.84 -9.00 -1.18
CA VAL A 29 20.97 -7.84 -2.09
C VAL A 29 21.61 -6.65 -1.36
N ALA A 30 21.22 -6.35 -0.13
CA ALA A 30 21.84 -5.27 0.63
C ALA A 30 23.34 -5.50 0.91
N LYS A 31 23.75 -6.74 1.21
CA LYS A 31 25.18 -7.10 1.34
C LYS A 31 25.93 -6.92 0.02
N ASP A 32 25.37 -7.39 -1.10
CA ASP A 32 25.98 -7.22 -2.42
C ASP A 32 26.16 -5.74 -2.77
N LEU A 33 25.17 -4.90 -2.45
CA LEU A 33 25.26 -3.45 -2.63
C LEU A 33 26.40 -2.85 -1.78
N LYS A 34 26.53 -3.30 -0.53
CA LYS A 34 27.60 -2.85 0.37
C LYS A 34 28.98 -3.21 -0.21
N ASP A 35 29.15 -4.44 -0.68
CA ASP A 35 30.40 -4.94 -1.27
C ASP A 35 30.74 -4.22 -2.58
N ALA A 36 29.72 -3.82 -3.35
CA ALA A 36 29.85 -2.96 -4.52
C ALA A 36 30.19 -1.48 -4.19
N GLY A 37 30.44 -1.15 -2.91
CA GLY A 37 30.84 0.19 -2.46
C GLY A 37 29.68 1.16 -2.28
N ILE A 38 28.42 0.71 -2.35
CA ILE A 38 27.27 1.54 -2.03
C ILE A 38 27.25 1.80 -0.52
N ARG A 39 27.02 3.06 -0.16
CA ARG A 39 27.01 3.49 1.24
C ARG A 39 25.61 3.69 1.81
N LYS A 40 24.65 4.04 0.96
CA LYS A 40 23.31 4.47 1.38
C LYS A 40 22.21 3.70 0.67
N LEU A 41 21.26 3.22 1.45
CA LEU A 41 20.09 2.48 1.03
C LEU A 41 18.82 3.20 1.49
N LYS A 42 17.88 3.40 0.56
CA LYS A 42 16.51 3.77 0.89
C LYS A 42 15.64 2.53 0.79
N THR A 43 14.76 2.31 1.75
CA THR A 43 13.84 1.18 1.74
C THR A 43 12.40 1.65 1.92
N TYR A 44 11.46 1.04 1.20
CA TYR A 44 10.05 1.43 1.23
C TYR A 44 9.20 0.35 1.90
N PHE A 45 8.46 0.77 2.92
CA PHE A 45 7.49 -0.05 3.65
C PHE A 45 6.10 0.56 3.58
N ILE A 46 5.10 -0.30 3.52
CA ILE A 46 3.69 0.04 3.54
C ILE A 46 3.10 -0.60 4.80
N LEU A 47 2.43 0.22 5.63
CA LEU A 47 1.71 -0.24 6.81
C LEU A 47 0.20 -0.03 6.61
N GLY A 48 -0.62 -0.75 7.35
CA GLY A 48 -2.07 -0.72 7.21
C GLY A 48 -2.58 -1.60 6.07
N PHE A 49 -1.80 -2.60 5.65
CA PHE A 49 -2.28 -3.60 4.71
C PHE A 49 -3.53 -4.30 5.23
N PRO A 50 -4.39 -4.81 4.33
CA PRO A 50 -5.47 -5.70 4.69
C PRO A 50 -4.96 -6.86 5.55
N PHE A 51 -5.70 -7.19 6.61
CA PHE A 51 -5.42 -8.31 7.51
C PHE A 51 -4.12 -8.17 8.31
N GLU A 52 -3.40 -7.03 8.26
CA GLU A 52 -2.16 -6.78 9.00
C GLU A 52 -2.41 -6.73 10.51
N LYS A 53 -1.58 -7.46 11.27
CA LYS A 53 -1.57 -7.47 12.73
C LYS A 53 -0.32 -6.73 13.22
N GLN A 54 -0.25 -6.52 14.54
CA GLN A 54 0.92 -5.85 15.12
C GLN A 54 2.19 -6.66 14.88
N GLU A 55 2.13 -7.99 14.91
CA GLU A 55 3.28 -8.88 14.66
C GLU A 55 3.90 -8.62 13.27
N ASP A 56 3.08 -8.41 12.24
CA ASP A 56 3.60 -8.16 10.89
C ASP A 56 4.31 -6.80 10.76
N VAL A 57 3.89 -5.82 11.55
CA VAL A 57 4.56 -4.52 11.65
C VAL A 57 5.93 -4.69 12.32
N LYS A 58 6.02 -5.56 13.34
CA LYS A 58 7.29 -5.89 13.99
C LYS A 58 8.24 -6.59 13.03
N GLU A 59 7.77 -7.61 12.31
CA GLU A 59 8.57 -8.32 11.27
C GLU A 59 9.06 -7.34 10.18
N SER A 60 8.24 -6.36 9.81
CA SER A 60 8.64 -5.31 8.86
C SER A 60 9.74 -4.40 9.41
N ALA A 61 9.64 -4.03 10.69
CA ALA A 61 10.63 -3.21 11.37
C ALA A 61 11.95 -3.96 11.60
N GLU A 62 11.87 -5.25 11.93
CA GLU A 62 13.01 -6.16 12.07
C GLU A 62 13.77 -6.28 10.75
N LEU A 63 13.07 -6.48 9.61
CA LEU A 63 13.72 -6.45 8.30
C LEU A 63 14.47 -5.13 8.04
N ALA A 64 13.89 -3.99 8.43
CA ALA A 64 14.56 -2.70 8.28
C ALA A 64 15.83 -2.59 9.15
N SER A 65 15.79 -3.13 10.37
CA SER A 65 16.95 -3.22 11.27
C SER A 65 18.04 -4.15 10.72
N ASP A 66 17.65 -5.31 10.19
CA ASP A 66 18.57 -6.28 9.58
C ASP A 66 19.28 -5.70 8.36
N LEU A 67 18.57 -4.92 7.54
CA LEU A 67 19.16 -4.17 6.43
C LEU A 67 20.23 -3.18 6.91
N SER A 68 19.99 -2.49 8.03
CA SER A 68 20.99 -1.58 8.61
C SER A 68 22.20 -2.34 9.16
N SER A 69 21.99 -3.54 9.70
CA SER A 69 23.04 -4.41 10.23
C SER A 69 24.00 -4.92 9.15
N THR A 70 23.67 -4.77 7.87
CA THR A 70 24.61 -5.01 6.75
C THR A 70 25.72 -3.95 6.63
N GLY A 71 25.67 -2.88 7.43
CA GLY A 71 26.65 -1.79 7.40
C GLY A 71 26.36 -0.69 6.37
N LEU A 72 25.15 -0.65 5.82
CA LEU A 72 24.63 0.44 5.00
C LEU A 72 24.00 1.54 5.87
N ASP A 73 24.07 2.80 5.42
CA ASP A 73 23.23 3.89 5.93
C ASP A 73 21.81 3.69 5.40
N VAL A 74 20.92 3.15 6.23
CA VAL A 74 19.54 2.81 5.84
C VAL A 74 18.56 3.88 6.31
N GLU A 75 17.73 4.36 5.38
CA GLU A 75 16.59 5.24 5.66
C GLU A 75 15.31 4.55 5.15
N ALA A 76 14.34 4.32 6.04
CA ALA A 76 13.05 3.77 5.67
C ALA A 76 12.05 4.88 5.34
N SER A 77 11.36 4.74 4.23
CA SER A 77 10.16 5.51 3.90
C SER A 77 8.94 4.66 4.18
N VAL A 78 8.07 5.12 5.08
CA VAL A 78 6.88 4.40 5.52
C VAL A 78 5.64 5.13 5.00
N SER A 79 4.80 4.43 4.27
CA SER A 79 3.49 4.95 3.81
C SER A 79 2.36 4.08 4.31
N GLN A 80 1.14 4.61 4.27
CA GLN A 80 -0.05 3.81 4.55
C GLN A 80 -0.52 3.12 3.27
N PHE A 81 -1.05 1.91 3.41
CA PHE A 81 -1.75 1.24 2.33
C PHE A 81 -2.97 2.06 1.91
N ILE A 82 -3.02 2.48 0.64
CA ILE A 82 -4.14 3.22 0.07
C ILE A 82 -4.86 2.29 -0.90
N PRO A 83 -6.12 1.89 -0.63
CA PRO A 83 -6.91 1.12 -1.59
C PRO A 83 -7.00 1.85 -2.93
N LYS A 84 -6.82 1.12 -4.04
CA LYS A 84 -6.82 1.67 -5.39
C LYS A 84 -7.92 1.08 -6.27
N PRO A 85 -8.52 1.88 -7.18
CA PRO A 85 -9.42 1.38 -8.22
C PRO A 85 -8.83 0.21 -9.00
N HIS A 86 -9.68 -0.71 -9.43
CA HIS A 86 -9.30 -1.86 -10.27
C HIS A 86 -8.22 -2.78 -9.66
N THR A 87 -8.05 -2.74 -8.34
CA THR A 87 -7.23 -3.70 -7.60
C THR A 87 -8.11 -4.66 -6.79
N PRO A 88 -7.60 -5.82 -6.36
CA PRO A 88 -8.36 -6.70 -5.46
C PRO A 88 -8.88 -5.94 -4.24
N PHE A 89 -8.02 -5.11 -3.64
CA PHE A 89 -8.32 -4.37 -2.42
C PHE A 89 -9.18 -3.10 -2.60
N GLN A 90 -9.73 -2.87 -3.79
CA GLN A 90 -10.48 -1.66 -4.14
C GLN A 90 -11.75 -1.41 -3.30
N ARG A 91 -12.25 -2.42 -2.56
CA ARG A 91 -13.40 -2.31 -1.65
C ARG A 91 -13.01 -2.10 -0.19
N LEU A 92 -11.74 -2.23 0.14
CA LEU A 92 -11.27 -2.15 1.51
C LEU A 92 -11.20 -0.69 1.98
N PRO A 93 -11.45 -0.45 3.28
CA PRO A 93 -11.34 0.89 3.84
C PRO A 93 -9.87 1.28 4.03
N LEU A 94 -9.60 2.58 3.99
CA LEU A 94 -8.38 3.15 4.55
C LEU A 94 -8.38 2.90 6.06
N GLU A 95 -7.24 2.47 6.60
CA GLU A 95 -7.12 2.33 8.06
C GLU A 95 -7.15 3.70 8.76
N ARG A 96 -7.72 3.77 9.97
CA ARG A 96 -7.89 5.04 10.65
C ARG A 96 -6.54 5.67 11.03
N PRO A 97 -6.42 7.02 11.01
CA PRO A 97 -5.16 7.72 11.28
C PRO A 97 -4.49 7.37 12.62
N GLU A 98 -5.27 7.11 13.66
CA GLU A 98 -4.81 6.72 14.99
C GLU A 98 -4.10 5.36 14.97
N ILE A 99 -4.71 4.35 14.32
CA ILE A 99 -4.13 3.00 14.20
C ILE A 99 -2.84 3.05 13.37
N TYR A 100 -2.85 3.77 12.24
CA TYR A 100 -1.65 3.91 11.42
C TYR A 100 -0.51 4.61 12.17
N ARG A 101 -0.79 5.64 13.00
CA ARG A 101 0.24 6.28 13.84
C ARG A 101 0.84 5.32 14.86
N GLU A 102 0.01 4.46 15.47
CA GLU A 102 0.50 3.43 16.40
C GLU A 102 1.44 2.45 15.70
N LYS A 103 1.08 1.99 14.50
CA LYS A 103 1.93 1.10 13.69
C LYS A 103 3.25 1.76 13.30
N VAL A 104 3.22 3.02 12.87
CA VAL A 104 4.44 3.80 12.59
C VAL A 104 5.33 3.89 13.83
N LYS A 105 4.76 4.16 15.00
CA LYS A 105 5.52 4.23 16.26
C LYS A 105 6.16 2.89 16.61
N ILE A 106 5.44 1.78 16.45
CA ILE A 106 5.99 0.42 16.64
C ILE A 106 7.16 0.20 15.68
N PHE A 107 6.97 0.53 14.41
CA PHE A 107 8.00 0.37 13.38
C PHE A 107 9.26 1.20 13.70
N GLU A 108 9.10 2.46 14.09
CA GLU A 108 10.21 3.35 14.47
C GLU A 108 11.01 2.80 15.66
N LEU A 109 10.31 2.35 16.71
CA LEU A 109 10.94 1.84 17.93
C LEU A 109 11.76 0.57 17.68
N ILE A 110 11.24 -0.35 16.86
CA ILE A 110 11.89 -1.65 16.61
C ILE A 110 12.99 -1.53 15.56
N SER A 111 12.75 -0.76 14.49
CA SER A 111 13.72 -0.67 13.39
C SER A 111 14.99 0.06 13.79
N GLY A 112 14.93 1.00 14.74
CA GLY A 112 16.11 1.71 15.26
C GLY A 112 16.84 2.59 14.23
N ILE A 113 16.25 2.82 13.05
CA ILE A 113 16.84 3.57 11.94
C ILE A 113 16.09 4.88 11.68
N ARG A 114 16.59 5.68 10.74
CA ARG A 114 15.85 6.87 10.29
C ARG A 114 14.60 6.46 9.52
N VAL A 115 13.44 6.85 10.02
CA VAL A 115 12.14 6.62 9.38
C VAL A 115 11.55 7.94 8.89
N LYS A 116 11.04 7.93 7.66
CA LYS A 116 10.25 9.01 7.06
C LYS A 116 8.83 8.48 6.82
N ALA A 117 7.97 8.66 7.81
CA ALA A 117 6.58 8.28 7.71
C ALA A 117 5.73 9.35 7.00
N THR A 118 4.85 8.92 6.09
CA THR A 118 3.91 9.82 5.43
C THR A 118 2.85 10.26 6.42
N HIS A 119 2.60 11.58 6.51
CA HIS A 119 1.60 12.13 7.41
C HIS A 119 0.19 11.58 7.10
N PRO A 120 -0.61 11.14 8.10
CA PRO A 120 -1.92 10.54 7.86
C PRO A 120 -2.89 11.42 7.08
N GLY A 121 -2.79 12.74 7.24
CA GLY A 121 -3.59 13.68 6.46
C GLY A 121 -3.29 13.64 4.95
N ARG A 122 -2.04 13.34 4.55
CA ARG A 122 -1.70 13.15 3.14
C ARG A 122 -2.22 11.82 2.61
N ASN A 123 -2.16 10.76 3.42
CA ASN A 123 -2.75 9.45 3.10
C ASN A 123 -4.26 9.56 2.89
N PHE A 124 -4.95 10.30 3.76
CA PHE A 124 -6.38 10.59 3.61
C PHE A 124 -6.70 11.27 2.27
N VAL A 125 -5.97 12.32 1.89
CA VAL A 125 -6.19 13.00 0.61
C VAL A 125 -5.93 12.04 -0.57
N GLN A 126 -4.90 11.19 -0.50
CA GLN A 126 -4.67 10.17 -1.52
C GLN A 126 -5.84 9.18 -1.63
N ALA A 127 -6.41 8.76 -0.50
CA ALA A 127 -7.57 7.87 -0.49
C ALA A 127 -8.82 8.55 -1.06
N VAL A 128 -9.06 9.83 -0.74
CA VAL A 128 -10.15 10.63 -1.33
C VAL A 128 -10.04 10.63 -2.86
N ILE A 129 -8.86 10.99 -3.39
CA ILE A 129 -8.64 11.00 -4.84
C ILE A 129 -8.79 9.60 -5.45
N SER A 130 -8.31 8.57 -4.75
CA SER A 130 -8.33 7.20 -5.27
C SER A 130 -9.72 6.57 -5.27
N LEU A 131 -10.58 6.92 -4.30
CA LEU A 131 -11.80 6.17 -4.00
C LEU A 131 -13.09 6.95 -4.26
N GLY A 132 -12.98 8.21 -4.65
CA GLY A 132 -14.13 9.06 -4.90
C GLY A 132 -14.89 8.70 -6.17
N ASN A 133 -16.11 9.22 -6.24
CA ASN A 133 -17.02 9.13 -7.37
C ASN A 133 -17.08 10.45 -8.15
N GLU A 134 -17.98 10.55 -9.12
CA GLU A 134 -18.18 11.76 -9.92
C GLU A 134 -18.45 13.02 -9.07
N LYS A 135 -19.06 12.88 -7.88
CA LYS A 135 -19.40 14.00 -7.01
C LYS A 135 -18.19 14.69 -6.39
N ILE A 136 -17.04 14.01 -6.31
CA ILE A 136 -15.82 14.64 -5.78
C ILE A 136 -15.10 15.50 -6.81
N GLY A 137 -15.51 15.48 -8.09
CA GLY A 137 -14.85 16.24 -9.16
C GLY A 137 -14.73 17.73 -8.84
N ASP A 138 -15.84 18.38 -8.50
CA ASP A 138 -15.88 19.81 -8.15
C ASP A 138 -15.10 20.10 -6.85
N VAL A 139 -15.14 19.18 -5.90
CA VAL A 139 -14.35 19.25 -4.67
C VAL A 139 -12.86 19.23 -4.98
N LEU A 140 -12.41 18.36 -5.89
CA LEU A 140 -10.99 18.26 -6.26
C LEU A 140 -10.51 19.51 -7.01
N ILE A 141 -11.32 20.06 -7.91
CA ILE A 141 -11.00 21.30 -8.62
C ILE A 141 -10.83 22.43 -7.61
N SER A 142 -11.80 22.63 -6.73
CA SER A 142 -11.75 23.67 -5.70
C SER A 142 -10.57 23.48 -4.73
N ALA A 143 -10.33 22.24 -4.27
CA ALA A 143 -9.25 21.92 -3.35
C ALA A 143 -7.85 22.00 -3.98
N SER A 144 -7.74 21.99 -5.33
CA SER A 144 -6.47 22.10 -6.05
C SER A 144 -5.82 23.48 -5.91
N LEU A 145 -6.61 24.50 -5.57
CA LEU A 145 -6.15 25.87 -5.36
C LEU A 145 -5.52 26.10 -3.99
N GLY A 146 -5.67 25.15 -3.07
CA GLY A 146 -5.12 25.22 -1.72
C GLY A 146 -4.11 24.12 -1.40
N PRO A 147 -3.77 23.96 -0.10
CA PRO A 147 -2.72 23.04 0.30
C PRO A 147 -3.18 21.57 0.25
N TYR A 148 -2.25 20.67 -0.05
CA TYR A 148 -2.46 19.21 -0.01
C TYR A 148 -2.56 18.68 1.44
N GLN A 149 -3.68 19.01 2.11
CA GLN A 149 -3.93 18.74 3.52
C GLN A 149 -5.36 18.26 3.75
N ALA A 150 -5.53 17.31 4.67
CA ALA A 150 -6.85 16.74 4.97
C ALA A 150 -7.87 17.79 5.48
N SER A 151 -7.43 18.78 6.26
CA SER A 151 -8.32 19.85 6.76
C SER A 151 -8.92 20.65 5.60
N HIS A 152 -8.10 21.08 4.66
CA HIS A 152 -8.52 21.83 3.48
C HIS A 152 -9.51 21.02 2.62
N TYR A 153 -9.18 19.77 2.31
CA TYR A 153 -10.07 18.90 1.52
C TYR A 153 -11.42 18.66 2.23
N LYS A 154 -11.42 18.49 3.56
CA LYS A 154 -12.66 18.33 4.35
C LYS A 154 -13.48 19.62 4.41
N GLU A 155 -12.85 20.78 4.39
CA GLU A 155 -13.53 22.07 4.33
C GLU A 155 -14.18 22.27 2.97
N THR A 156 -13.42 22.13 1.89
CA THR A 156 -13.95 22.23 0.52
C THR A 156 -15.07 21.23 0.25
N ALA A 157 -14.96 20.00 0.74
CA ALA A 157 -16.03 19.01 0.60
C ALA A 157 -17.31 19.41 1.35
N ARG A 158 -17.20 20.02 2.54
CA ARG A 158 -18.35 20.54 3.28
C ARG A 158 -19.05 21.67 2.53
N GLU A 159 -18.29 22.57 1.91
CA GLU A 159 -18.84 23.66 1.08
C GLU A 159 -19.65 23.14 -0.12
N HIS A 160 -19.24 21.99 -0.66
CA HIS A 160 -19.93 21.32 -1.77
C HIS A 160 -21.01 20.32 -1.31
N GLY A 161 -21.24 20.16 0.00
CA GLY A 161 -22.21 19.20 0.55
C GLY A 161 -21.83 17.73 0.32
N VAL A 162 -20.55 17.41 0.15
CA VAL A 162 -20.03 16.06 -0.12
C VAL A 162 -19.37 15.48 1.13
N SER A 163 -19.78 14.26 1.53
CA SER A 163 -19.08 13.51 2.57
C SER A 163 -17.83 12.83 2.01
N LEU A 164 -16.72 12.88 2.76
CA LEU A 164 -15.48 12.18 2.46
C LEU A 164 -15.29 10.89 3.28
N ASP A 165 -16.27 10.52 4.12
CA ASP A 165 -16.13 9.38 5.04
C ASP A 165 -16.13 8.01 4.32
N TYR A 166 -16.53 7.98 3.04
CA TYR A 166 -16.49 6.79 2.19
C TYR A 166 -15.10 6.13 2.12
N VAL A 167 -14.01 6.85 2.41
CA VAL A 167 -12.66 6.28 2.48
C VAL A 167 -12.52 5.25 3.60
N TYR A 168 -13.32 5.34 4.66
CA TYR A 168 -13.31 4.43 5.82
C TYR A 168 -14.41 3.36 5.77
N GLU A 169 -15.29 3.42 4.77
CA GLU A 169 -16.43 2.52 4.65
C GLU A 169 -16.04 1.20 3.97
N LYS A 170 -16.54 0.10 4.54
CA LYS A 170 -16.56 -1.20 3.88
C LYS A 170 -17.72 -1.21 2.87
N ASN A 171 -17.57 -1.96 1.77
CA ASN A 171 -18.63 -2.18 0.79
C ASN A 171 -19.16 -0.90 0.09
N ARG A 172 -18.31 0.12 -0.08
CA ARG A 172 -18.62 1.30 -0.88
C ARG A 172 -18.95 0.95 -2.34
N ALA A 173 -19.67 1.86 -2.99
CA ALA A 173 -19.84 1.81 -4.45
C ALA A 173 -18.49 1.90 -5.16
N LEU A 174 -18.39 1.28 -6.34
CA LEU A 174 -17.18 1.28 -7.17
C LEU A 174 -17.47 2.06 -8.47
N PRO A 175 -17.47 3.40 -8.43
CA PRO A 175 -17.92 4.25 -9.55
C PRO A 175 -17.10 4.01 -10.83
N TRP A 176 -15.80 3.76 -10.69
CA TRP A 176 -14.88 3.50 -11.80
C TRP A 176 -15.22 2.25 -12.62
N ILE A 177 -15.95 1.28 -12.06
CA ILE A 177 -16.32 0.04 -12.76
C ILE A 177 -17.19 0.31 -13.99
N LYS A 178 -17.98 1.39 -13.97
CA LYS A 178 -18.81 1.79 -15.13
C LYS A 178 -18.07 2.73 -16.08
N ALA A 179 -17.08 3.47 -15.58
CA ALA A 179 -16.37 4.49 -16.34
C ALA A 179 -15.15 3.96 -17.08
N VAL A 180 -14.45 2.97 -16.51
CA VAL A 180 -13.18 2.45 -17.04
C VAL A 180 -13.23 0.93 -17.04
N ASN A 181 -12.92 0.33 -18.19
CA ASN A 181 -12.73 -1.11 -18.31
C ASN A 181 -11.23 -1.40 -18.45
N THR A 182 -10.65 -2.07 -17.46
CA THR A 182 -9.23 -2.48 -17.48
C THR A 182 -9.00 -3.85 -18.14
N GLY A 183 -10.07 -4.54 -18.57
CA GLY A 183 -10.01 -5.90 -19.11
C GLY A 183 -9.94 -7.00 -18.05
N VAL A 184 -9.63 -6.67 -16.79
CA VAL A 184 -9.61 -7.65 -15.70
C VAL A 184 -11.04 -8.02 -15.29
N LYS A 185 -11.35 -9.31 -15.23
CA LYS A 185 -12.66 -9.81 -14.78
C LYS A 185 -12.93 -9.38 -13.34
N ARG A 186 -14.17 -9.00 -13.07
CA ARG A 186 -14.58 -8.54 -11.72
C ARG A 186 -14.49 -9.68 -10.71
N ASP A 187 -15.03 -10.83 -11.08
CA ASP A 187 -15.03 -12.02 -10.24
C ASP A 187 -13.61 -12.50 -9.94
N TYR A 188 -12.67 -12.24 -10.85
CA TYR A 188 -11.24 -12.48 -10.60
C TYR A 188 -10.71 -11.59 -9.47
N LEU A 189 -10.97 -10.28 -9.49
CA LEU A 189 -10.54 -9.38 -8.41
C LEU A 189 -11.15 -9.76 -7.06
N GLU A 190 -12.40 -10.22 -7.05
CA GLU A 190 -13.05 -10.71 -5.83
C GLU A 190 -12.39 -12.00 -5.33
N GLU A 191 -12.04 -12.91 -6.22
CA GLU A 191 -11.32 -14.14 -5.84
C GLU A 191 -9.92 -13.87 -5.32
N GLU A 192 -9.19 -12.91 -5.90
CA GLU A 192 -7.88 -12.51 -5.38
C GLU A 192 -7.97 -11.95 -3.95
N VAL A 193 -9.07 -11.29 -3.58
CA VAL A 193 -9.30 -10.88 -2.18
C VAL A 193 -9.49 -12.11 -1.29
N ARG A 194 -10.28 -13.10 -1.71
CA ARG A 194 -10.53 -14.32 -0.92
C ARG A 194 -9.25 -15.13 -0.72
N LYS A 195 -8.38 -15.22 -1.75
CA LYS A 195 -7.05 -15.83 -1.62
C LYS A 195 -6.16 -15.03 -0.68
N SER A 196 -6.17 -13.70 -0.79
CA SER A 196 -5.42 -12.80 0.08
C SER A 196 -5.80 -12.98 1.56
N GLU A 197 -7.09 -13.14 1.86
CA GLU A 197 -7.61 -13.45 3.22
C GLU A 197 -7.08 -14.78 3.76
N ARG A 198 -6.84 -15.75 2.88
CA ARG A 198 -6.29 -17.08 3.20
C ARG A 198 -4.77 -17.16 3.09
N PHE A 199 -4.10 -16.07 2.70
CA PHE A 199 -2.65 -16.04 2.44
C PHE A 199 -2.23 -17.02 1.34
N GLU A 200 -3.08 -17.20 0.34
CA GLU A 200 -2.82 -18.06 -0.81
C GLU A 200 -2.21 -17.25 -1.96
N LEU A 201 -1.16 -17.78 -2.58
CA LEU A 201 -0.54 -17.17 -3.74
C LEU A 201 -1.35 -17.44 -5.01
N THR A 202 -1.33 -16.45 -5.89
CA THR A 202 -1.74 -16.60 -7.27
C THR A 202 -0.50 -16.79 -8.13
N PRO A 203 -0.37 -17.91 -8.86
CA PRO A 203 0.82 -18.19 -9.64
C PRO A 203 1.02 -17.15 -10.74
N SER A 204 2.28 -16.92 -11.11
CA SER A 204 2.63 -16.11 -12.27
C SER A 204 2.09 -16.73 -13.56
N CYS A 205 1.79 -15.88 -14.55
CA CYS A 205 1.35 -16.32 -15.89
C CYS A 205 2.38 -17.24 -16.59
N ASN A 206 3.65 -17.20 -16.19
CA ASN A 206 4.69 -18.11 -16.69
C ASN A 206 4.55 -19.54 -16.16
N VAL A 207 3.81 -19.73 -15.07
CA VAL A 207 3.56 -21.04 -14.44
C VAL A 207 2.20 -21.57 -14.86
N ALA A 208 1.15 -20.75 -14.71
CA ALA A 208 -0.21 -21.11 -15.08
C ALA A 208 -1.05 -19.86 -15.39
N CYS A 209 -1.96 -19.98 -16.36
CA CYS A 209 -2.97 -18.96 -16.59
C CYS A 209 -4.04 -19.04 -15.49
N THR A 210 -4.39 -17.88 -14.91
CA THR A 210 -5.40 -17.75 -13.85
C THR A 210 -6.71 -17.16 -14.34
N ASP A 211 -6.87 -17.06 -15.67
CA ASP A 211 -8.07 -16.58 -16.37
C ASP A 211 -8.54 -15.17 -15.92
N CYS A 212 -7.58 -14.26 -15.71
CA CYS A 212 -7.85 -12.88 -15.27
C CYS A 212 -8.60 -12.01 -16.30
N GLY A 213 -8.63 -12.42 -17.58
CA GLY A 213 -9.34 -11.72 -18.67
C GLY A 213 -8.49 -10.75 -19.51
N ILE A 214 -7.21 -10.54 -19.18
CA ILE A 214 -6.34 -9.60 -19.93
C ILE A 214 -5.91 -10.17 -21.29
N CYS A 215 -5.41 -11.40 -21.31
CA CYS A 215 -4.92 -12.01 -22.55
C CYS A 215 -6.09 -12.61 -23.33
N PRO A 216 -6.13 -12.47 -24.66
CA PRO A 216 -6.99 -13.29 -25.49
C PRO A 216 -6.58 -14.75 -25.26
N ILE A 217 -7.54 -15.61 -24.91
CA ILE A 217 -7.29 -17.03 -24.64
C ILE A 217 -6.50 -17.59 -25.83
N ARG A 218 -5.30 -18.14 -25.58
CA ARG A 218 -4.64 -18.96 -26.60
C ARG A 218 -5.50 -20.22 -26.75
N SER A 219 -6.22 -20.29 -27.86
CA SER A 219 -6.89 -21.50 -28.36
C SER A 219 -5.92 -22.66 -28.44
#